data_AF-A0A3B4BKH2-F1
#
_entry.id   AF-A0A3B4BKH2-F1
#
_cell.length_a   1.000
_cell.length_b   1.000
_cell.length_c   1.000
_cell.angle_alpha   90.00
_cell.angle_beta   90.00
_cell.angle_gamma   90.00
#
_symmetry.space_group_name_H-M   'P 1'
#
loop_
_entity.id
_entity.type
_entity.pdbx_description
1 polymer ?
#
loop_
_entity_poly.entity_id
_entity_poly.type
_entity_poly.pdbx_seq_one_letter_code
_entity_poly.pdbx_strand_id
1 'polypeptide(L)'
;MLIKNAHLPCVLCMGTGTALNLKVPVLFSGSGTFILLAHLSRVWGGARHVRQNVQTGLVTAWGLRLGTFLFLRILKEGRDRRFNNVRDSPGTFFIYWTVQAVWVFTTLLPTMMLNTEKRDKPLGWRDYIGWSLWGLGFAVQAIADQQKWRFKSDPDNAGKFIQSGLWAYSRHPNYFGEILQWSGLWLSASSVMEGKQYLSVISPMFVWFLLNYVSGVPILEKQAAKKWGSDPAYQNYVKNTPVLWPKII
;
A
#
# COMPACT_ATOMS: atom_id res chain seq x y z
N MET A 1 -26.72 -10.71 5.46
CA MET A 1 -27.22 -9.65 4.55
C MET A 1 -26.63 -8.25 4.82
N LEU A 2 -25.39 -8.09 5.32
CA LEU A 2 -24.85 -6.75 5.65
C LEU A 2 -23.35 -6.57 5.34
N ILE A 3 -22.97 -6.80 4.08
CA ILE A 3 -21.69 -6.29 3.52
C ILE A 3 -22.03 -5.47 2.25
N LYS A 4 -22.93 -4.49 2.37
CA LYS A 4 -23.38 -3.69 1.22
C LYS A 4 -22.68 -2.34 1.06
N ASN A 5 -21.87 -1.86 2.01
CA ASN A 5 -21.44 -0.45 2.00
C ASN A 5 -19.93 -0.21 2.21
N ALA A 6 -19.06 -1.07 1.69
CA ALA A 6 -17.63 -0.74 1.53
C ALA A 6 -17.38 -0.18 0.12
N HIS A 7 -17.92 1.01 -0.16
CA HIS A 7 -17.52 1.80 -1.32
C HIS A 7 -16.12 2.39 -1.07
N LEU A 8 -15.05 1.59 -1.22
CA LEU A 8 -13.69 2.12 -1.31
C LEU A 8 -13.36 2.41 -2.78
N PRO A 9 -13.27 3.67 -3.24
CA PRO A 9 -12.44 4.00 -4.38
C PRO A 9 -10.98 3.96 -3.87
N CYS A 10 -10.46 2.75 -3.69
CA CYS A 10 -9.04 2.56 -3.44
C CYS A 10 -8.35 2.66 -4.80
N VAL A 11 -7.78 3.83 -5.10
CA VAL A 11 -6.95 4.08 -6.30
C VAL A 11 -5.84 3.00 -6.43
N LEU A 12 -5.45 2.40 -5.31
CA LEU A 12 -4.43 1.35 -5.19
C LEU A 12 -4.82 -0.03 -5.75
N CYS A 13 -6.05 -0.22 -6.25
CA CYS A 13 -6.58 -1.53 -6.64
C CYS A 13 -7.03 -1.64 -8.11
N MET A 14 -6.69 -0.68 -8.96
CA MET A 14 -7.16 -0.69 -10.35
C MET A 14 -6.33 -1.68 -11.18
N GLY A 15 -6.99 -2.73 -11.68
CA GLY A 15 -6.44 -3.67 -12.65
C GLY A 15 -7.10 -3.45 -14.01
N THR A 16 -6.34 -3.64 -15.08
CA THR A 16 -6.85 -3.72 -16.45
C THR A 16 -7.69 -4.98 -16.61
N GLY A 17 -9.01 -4.82 -16.74
CA GLY A 17 -9.86 -5.91 -17.21
C GLY A 17 -9.78 -6.01 -18.73
N THR A 18 -8.81 -6.73 -19.28
CA THR A 18 -8.77 -7.06 -20.70
C THR A 18 -9.62 -8.29 -20.98
N ALA A 19 -10.69 -8.08 -21.75
CA ALA A 19 -11.24 -8.86 -22.89
C ALA A 19 -11.16 -10.40 -23.00
N LEU A 20 -10.68 -11.16 -22.01
CA LEU A 20 -10.76 -12.62 -22.00
C LEU A 20 -11.80 -13.06 -20.97
N ASN A 21 -12.71 -13.93 -21.38
CA ASN A 21 -13.85 -14.51 -20.64
C ASN A 21 -13.48 -15.32 -19.37
N LEU A 22 -12.30 -15.11 -18.78
CA LEU A 22 -11.94 -15.62 -17.47
C LEU A 22 -12.68 -14.82 -16.40
N LYS A 23 -13.65 -15.46 -15.72
CA LYS A 23 -14.36 -14.96 -14.53
C LYS A 23 -13.46 -14.73 -13.31
N VAL A 24 -12.16 -14.74 -13.49
CA VAL A 24 -11.15 -14.44 -12.48
C VAL A 24 -10.19 -13.48 -13.18
N PRO A 25 -10.03 -12.22 -12.75
CA PRO A 25 -9.07 -11.30 -13.37
C PRO A 25 -7.67 -11.87 -13.11
N VAL A 26 -7.15 -12.61 -14.10
CA VAL A 26 -5.96 -13.45 -13.99
C VAL A 26 -4.74 -12.55 -13.82
N LEU A 27 -4.20 -12.53 -12.61
CA LEU A 27 -2.99 -11.85 -12.13
C LEU A 27 -3.08 -10.32 -11.86
N PHE A 28 -3.54 -10.00 -10.64
CA PHE A 28 -2.94 -8.97 -9.76
C PHE A 28 -3.02 -7.47 -10.16
N SER A 29 -4.22 -6.90 -9.99
CA SER A 29 -4.49 -5.52 -9.53
C SER A 29 -3.29 -4.84 -8.83
N GLY A 30 -2.67 -3.84 -9.46
CA GLY A 30 -1.55 -3.01 -8.94
C GLY A 30 -0.28 -3.78 -8.54
N SER A 31 -0.37 -4.58 -7.46
CA SER A 31 0.65 -5.48 -6.91
C SER A 31 1.38 -6.35 -7.95
N GLY A 32 0.69 -6.86 -8.97
CA GLY A 32 1.31 -7.65 -10.04
C GLY A 32 2.24 -6.81 -10.90
N THR A 33 1.79 -5.59 -11.26
CA THR A 33 2.61 -4.62 -11.98
C THR A 33 3.84 -4.22 -11.16
N PHE A 34 3.69 -4.05 -9.83
CA PHE A 34 4.83 -3.78 -8.95
C PHE A 34 5.88 -4.90 -9.00
N ILE A 35 5.45 -6.14 -8.82
CA ILE A 35 6.33 -7.32 -8.86
C ILE A 35 7.00 -7.41 -10.23
N LEU A 36 6.21 -7.34 -11.30
CA LEU A 36 6.69 -7.46 -12.67
C LEU A 36 7.75 -6.41 -12.99
N LEU A 37 7.49 -5.13 -12.70
CA LEU A 37 8.45 -4.04 -12.98
C LEU A 37 9.71 -4.12 -12.12
N ALA A 38 9.60 -4.56 -10.86
CA ALA A 38 10.77 -4.77 -10.01
C ALA A 38 11.67 -5.88 -10.57
N HIS A 39 11.11 -6.99 -11.05
CA HIS A 39 11.90 -8.06 -11.67
C HIS A 39 12.42 -7.68 -13.06
N LEU A 40 11.61 -7.05 -13.91
CA LEU A 40 12.03 -6.59 -15.24
C LEU A 40 13.18 -5.58 -15.16
N SER A 41 13.07 -4.57 -14.28
CA SER A 41 14.13 -3.59 -14.10
C SER A 41 15.44 -4.23 -13.61
N ARG A 42 15.36 -5.27 -12.77
CA ARG A 42 16.54 -6.04 -12.33
C ARG A 42 17.15 -6.86 -13.47
N VAL A 43 16.33 -7.50 -14.29
CA VAL A 43 16.81 -8.26 -15.47
C VAL A 43 17.49 -7.32 -16.47
N TRP A 44 16.90 -6.17 -16.75
CA TRP A 44 17.46 -5.17 -17.67
C TRP A 44 18.71 -4.48 -17.13
N GLY A 45 18.80 -4.27 -15.81
CA GLY A 45 19.97 -3.68 -15.18
C GLY A 45 21.23 -4.55 -15.24
N GLY A 46 21.06 -5.88 -15.37
CA GLY A 46 22.15 -6.84 -15.60
C GLY A 46 23.01 -7.15 -14.38
N ALA A 47 23.05 -6.27 -13.37
CA ALA A 47 23.74 -6.49 -12.10
C ALA A 47 22.85 -7.23 -11.08
N ARG A 48 23.42 -8.17 -10.33
CA ARG A 48 22.71 -8.98 -9.31
C ARG A 48 23.36 -8.89 -7.93
N HIS A 49 23.74 -7.69 -7.52
CA HIS A 49 24.33 -7.46 -6.20
C HIS A 49 23.29 -7.70 -5.11
N VAL A 50 23.78 -7.89 -3.88
CA VAL A 50 22.94 -8.19 -2.71
C VAL A 50 21.82 -7.16 -2.55
N ARG A 51 22.13 -5.88 -2.82
CA ARG A 51 21.19 -4.78 -2.68
C ARG A 51 19.97 -4.92 -3.61
N GLN A 52 20.16 -5.22 -4.90
CA GLN A 52 19.04 -5.46 -5.83
C GLN A 52 18.22 -6.69 -5.42
N ASN A 53 18.89 -7.74 -4.95
CA ASN A 53 18.25 -9.00 -4.56
C ASN A 53 17.32 -8.79 -3.37
N VAL A 54 17.82 -8.13 -2.32
CA VAL A 54 17.03 -7.78 -1.13
C VAL A 54 15.89 -6.85 -1.53
N GLN A 55 16.17 -5.71 -2.17
CA GLN A 55 15.16 -4.70 -2.48
C GLN A 55 14.03 -5.23 -3.39
N THR A 56 14.37 -6.02 -4.41
CA THR A 56 13.37 -6.69 -5.27
C THR A 56 12.57 -7.75 -4.49
N GLY A 57 13.23 -8.48 -3.59
CA GLY A 57 12.58 -9.43 -2.68
C GLY A 57 11.57 -8.76 -1.74
N LEU A 58 11.94 -7.61 -1.16
CA LEU A 58 11.06 -6.81 -0.29
C LEU A 58 9.82 -6.32 -1.05
N VAL A 59 9.99 -5.78 -2.26
CA VAL A 59 8.85 -5.41 -3.12
C VAL A 59 7.97 -6.61 -3.44
N THR A 60 8.58 -7.77 -3.70
CA THR A 60 7.85 -9.02 -3.97
C THR A 60 7.04 -9.46 -2.76
N ALA A 61 7.62 -9.44 -1.57
CA ALA A 61 6.94 -9.78 -0.32
C ALA A 61 5.75 -8.85 -0.04
N TRP A 62 5.92 -7.54 -0.23
CA TRP A 62 4.82 -6.57 -0.13
C TRP A 62 3.72 -6.84 -1.17
N GLY A 63 4.11 -7.04 -2.43
CA GLY A 63 3.18 -7.27 -3.54
C GLY A 63 2.37 -8.56 -3.36
N LEU A 64 3.01 -9.65 -2.94
CA LEU A 64 2.34 -10.92 -2.65
C LEU A 64 1.33 -10.76 -1.53
N ARG A 65 1.71 -10.13 -0.42
CA ARG A 65 0.81 -9.88 0.71
C ARG A 65 -0.43 -9.07 0.28
N LEU A 66 -0.23 -7.95 -0.41
CA LEU A 66 -1.32 -7.11 -0.88
C LEU A 66 -2.21 -7.86 -1.88
N GLY A 67 -1.60 -8.57 -2.83
CA GLY A 67 -2.28 -9.39 -3.83
C GLY A 67 -3.14 -10.49 -3.19
N THR A 68 -2.59 -11.24 -2.24
CA THR A 68 -3.31 -12.28 -1.49
C THR A 68 -4.48 -11.70 -0.71
N PHE A 69 -4.30 -10.56 -0.02
CA PHE A 69 -5.38 -9.92 0.73
C PHE A 69 -6.55 -9.52 -0.18
N LEU A 70 -6.26 -8.92 -1.35
CA LEU A 70 -7.28 -8.54 -2.32
C LEU A 70 -7.96 -9.76 -2.95
N PHE A 71 -7.20 -10.80 -3.26
CA PHE A 71 -7.72 -12.03 -3.84
C PHE A 71 -8.70 -12.75 -2.90
N LEU A 72 -8.31 -12.94 -1.63
CA LEU A 72 -9.18 -13.55 -0.61
C LEU A 72 -10.48 -12.75 -0.40
N ARG A 73 -10.40 -11.42 -0.50
CA ARG A 73 -11.59 -10.56 -0.41
C ARG A 73 -12.53 -10.75 -1.59
N ILE A 74 -12.02 -10.84 -2.82
CA ILE A 74 -12.83 -11.05 -4.02
C ILE A 74 -13.55 -12.40 -3.94
N LEU A 75 -12.86 -13.46 -3.51
CA LEU A 75 -13.47 -14.78 -3.32
C LEU A 75 -14.64 -14.74 -2.33
N LYS A 76 -14.54 -13.91 -1.28
CA LYS A 76 -15.58 -13.77 -0.26
C LYS A 76 -16.75 -12.88 -0.69
N GLU A 77 -16.49 -11.79 -1.41
CA GLU A 77 -17.53 -10.81 -1.82
C GLU A 77 -18.18 -11.16 -3.17
N GLY A 78 -17.61 -12.08 -3.95
CA GLY A 78 -18.17 -12.65 -5.18
C GLY A 78 -18.22 -11.69 -6.39
N ARG A 79 -18.19 -10.37 -6.18
CA ARG A 79 -18.07 -9.33 -7.21
C ARG A 79 -17.33 -8.11 -6.68
N ASP A 80 -16.46 -7.53 -7.50
CA ASP A 80 -15.86 -6.23 -7.22
C ASP A 80 -16.75 -5.09 -7.74
N ARG A 81 -17.53 -4.47 -6.84
CA ARG A 81 -18.45 -3.35 -7.16
C ARG A 81 -17.73 -2.08 -7.65
N ARG A 82 -16.39 -2.01 -7.59
CA ARG A 82 -15.61 -0.82 -7.98
C ARG A 82 -15.48 -0.64 -9.50
N PHE A 83 -15.67 -1.71 -10.26
CA PHE A 83 -15.57 -1.68 -11.73
C PHE A 83 -16.93 -1.63 -12.43
N ASN A 84 -18.03 -1.55 -11.68
CA ASN A 84 -19.34 -1.32 -12.26
C ASN A 84 -19.35 0.08 -12.88
N ASN A 85 -19.70 0.18 -14.16
CA ASN A 85 -19.83 1.41 -14.96
C ASN A 85 -18.51 2.08 -15.41
N VAL A 86 -17.33 1.50 -15.13
CA VAL A 86 -16.04 2.02 -15.64
C VAL A 86 -15.65 1.39 -16.98
N ARG A 87 -16.17 0.19 -17.27
CA ARG A 87 -15.85 -0.57 -18.49
C ARG A 87 -16.58 -0.06 -19.72
N ASP A 88 -17.63 0.74 -19.51
CA ASP A 88 -18.53 1.21 -20.57
C ASP A 88 -18.04 2.52 -21.21
N SER A 89 -17.03 3.18 -20.62
CA SER A 89 -16.45 4.43 -21.14
C SER A 89 -14.92 4.34 -21.32
N PRO A 90 -14.43 4.25 -22.58
CA PRO A 90 -12.99 4.19 -22.87
C PRO A 90 -12.16 5.34 -22.28
N GLY A 91 -12.72 6.55 -22.23
CA GLY A 91 -12.03 7.73 -21.67
C GLY A 91 -11.83 7.64 -20.16
N THR A 92 -12.83 7.18 -19.41
CA THR A 92 -12.71 6.99 -17.96
C THR A 92 -11.73 5.87 -17.64
N PHE A 93 -11.76 4.78 -18.41
CA PHE A 93 -10.77 3.71 -18.29
C PHE A 93 -9.33 4.23 -18.51
N PHE A 94 -9.10 5.05 -19.54
CA PHE A 94 -7.78 5.60 -19.83
C PHE A 94 -7.23 6.49 -18.71
N ILE A 95 -8.09 7.31 -18.09
CA ILE A 95 -7.71 8.13 -16.93
C ILE A 95 -7.26 7.24 -15.76
N TYR A 96 -8.04 6.22 -15.42
CA TYR A 96 -7.71 5.31 -14.32
C TYR A 96 -6.43 4.51 -14.60
N TRP A 97 -6.24 4.06 -15.84
CA TRP A 97 -5.01 3.39 -16.27
C TRP A 97 -3.79 4.30 -16.12
N THR A 98 -3.90 5.57 -16.54
CA THR A 98 -2.81 6.55 -16.45
C THR A 98 -2.45 6.85 -15.00
N VAL A 99 -3.45 7.06 -14.13
CA VAL A 99 -3.22 7.29 -12.70
C VAL A 99 -2.54 6.09 -12.06
N GLN A 100 -2.93 4.86 -12.43
CA GLN A 100 -2.31 3.65 -11.92
C GLN A 100 -0.86 3.51 -12.41
N ALA A 101 -0.58 3.79 -13.68
CA ALA A 101 0.77 3.78 -14.22
C ALA A 101 1.69 4.79 -13.51
N VAL A 102 1.23 6.04 -13.34
CA VAL A 102 1.95 7.08 -12.60
C VAL A 102 2.20 6.66 -11.16
N TRP A 103 1.20 6.05 -10.51
CA TRP A 103 1.36 5.59 -9.13
C TRP A 103 2.43 4.51 -9.00
N VAL A 104 2.34 3.43 -9.79
CA VAL A 104 3.31 2.34 -9.74
C VAL A 104 4.72 2.85 -10.04
N PHE A 105 4.85 3.64 -11.10
CA PHE A 105 6.14 4.18 -11.53
C PHE A 105 6.78 5.06 -10.45
N THR A 106 6.01 6.01 -9.91
CA THR A 106 6.53 6.96 -8.90
C THR A 106 6.92 6.23 -7.62
N THR A 107 6.11 5.26 -7.17
CA THR A 107 6.40 4.48 -5.97
C THR A 107 7.61 3.55 -6.15
N LEU A 108 7.77 2.92 -7.32
CA LEU A 108 8.92 2.03 -7.59
C LEU A 108 10.21 2.73 -7.98
N LEU A 109 10.18 4.04 -8.24
CA LEU A 109 11.32 4.81 -8.71
C LEU A 109 12.66 4.48 -8.01
N PRO A 110 12.79 4.49 -6.66
CA PRO A 110 14.05 4.14 -6.00
C PRO A 110 14.53 2.71 -6.29
N THR A 111 13.61 1.75 -6.37
CA THR A 111 13.92 0.34 -6.69
C THR A 111 14.36 0.17 -8.14
N MET A 112 13.67 0.83 -9.08
CA MET A 112 14.05 0.79 -10.49
C MET A 112 15.43 1.41 -10.70
N MET A 113 15.72 2.53 -10.04
CA MET A 113 17.03 3.18 -10.10
C MET A 113 18.13 2.32 -9.51
N LEU A 114 17.90 1.73 -8.33
CA LEU A 114 18.83 0.77 -7.74
C LEU A 114 19.11 -0.42 -8.66
N ASN A 115 18.07 -0.94 -9.33
CA ASN A 115 18.21 -2.08 -10.22
C ASN A 115 19.09 -1.77 -11.45
N THR A 116 19.23 -0.50 -11.84
CA THR A 116 20.16 -0.06 -12.90
C THR A 116 21.59 0.20 -12.43
N GLU A 117 21.84 0.18 -11.12
CA GLU A 117 23.18 0.42 -10.56
C GLU A 117 24.11 -0.75 -10.84
N LYS A 118 25.28 -0.47 -11.43
CA LYS A 118 26.28 -1.48 -11.80
C LYS A 118 27.41 -1.57 -10.76
N ARG A 119 27.65 -0.52 -9.99
CA ARG A 119 28.73 -0.45 -9.02
C ARG A 119 28.39 -1.31 -7.81
N ASP A 120 29.28 -2.22 -7.47
CA ASP A 120 29.18 -3.01 -6.24
C ASP A 120 29.87 -2.29 -5.08
N LYS A 121 29.18 -1.29 -4.51
CA LYS A 121 29.66 -0.62 -3.29
C LYS A 121 29.32 -1.51 -2.08
N PRO A 122 30.25 -1.69 -1.12
CA PRO A 122 29.98 -2.42 0.12
C PRO A 122 28.70 -1.95 0.81
N LEU A 123 28.02 -2.88 1.48
CA LEU A 123 26.82 -2.55 2.26
C LEU A 123 27.18 -1.61 3.41
N GLY A 124 26.43 -0.53 3.54
CA GLY A 124 26.62 0.49 4.56
C GLY A 124 25.47 0.53 5.54
N TRP A 125 25.60 1.38 6.55
CA TRP A 125 24.58 1.58 7.58
C TRP A 125 23.20 1.97 7.01
N ARG A 126 23.17 2.77 5.92
CA ARG A 126 21.91 3.18 5.25
C ARG A 126 21.09 1.98 4.74
N ASP A 127 21.75 0.91 4.32
CA ASP A 127 21.08 -0.31 3.83
C ASP A 127 20.37 -1.03 4.94
N TYR A 128 21.10 -1.29 6.02
CA TYR A 128 20.57 -2.00 7.18
C TYR A 128 19.45 -1.19 7.84
N ILE A 129 19.58 0.13 7.97
CA ILE A 129 18.50 0.97 8.48
C ILE A 129 17.31 0.94 7.52
N GLY A 130 17.53 1.09 6.21
CA GLY A 130 16.45 1.06 5.22
C GLY A 130 15.67 -0.26 5.23
N TRP A 131 16.35 -1.40 5.24
CA TRP A 131 15.73 -2.72 5.32
C TRP A 131 15.06 -2.98 6.67
N SER A 132 15.65 -2.49 7.77
CA SER A 132 15.03 -2.59 9.10
C SER A 132 13.75 -1.76 9.18
N LEU A 133 13.75 -0.53 8.67
CA LEU A 133 12.56 0.31 8.56
C LEU A 133 11.48 -0.36 7.73
N TRP A 134 11.87 -1.00 6.62
CA TRP A 134 10.93 -1.78 5.81
C TRP A 134 10.34 -2.95 6.60
N GLY A 135 11.18 -3.73 7.29
CA GLY A 135 10.73 -4.87 8.10
C GLY A 135 9.77 -4.46 9.20
N LEU A 136 10.08 -3.37 9.91
CA LEU A 136 9.20 -2.78 10.93
C LEU A 136 7.88 -2.32 10.31
N GLY A 137 7.93 -1.61 9.18
CA GLY A 137 6.73 -1.16 8.48
C GLY A 137 5.85 -2.32 8.02
N PHE A 138 6.45 -3.37 7.48
CA PHE A 138 5.76 -4.59 7.06
C PHE A 138 5.08 -5.28 8.25
N ALA A 139 5.79 -5.43 9.38
CA ALA A 139 5.26 -6.02 10.60
C ALA A 139 4.09 -5.20 11.18
N VAL A 140 4.26 -3.88 11.34
CA VAL A 140 3.20 -2.97 11.81
C VAL A 140 1.96 -3.09 10.93
N GLN A 141 2.14 -3.06 9.61
CA GLN A 141 1.03 -3.19 8.68
C GLN A 141 0.36 -4.57 8.81
N ALA A 142 1.13 -5.66 8.93
CA ALA A 142 0.59 -7.02 9.03
C ALA A 142 -0.21 -7.22 10.32
N ILE A 143 0.32 -6.76 11.44
CA ILE A 143 -0.32 -6.83 12.75
C ILE A 143 -1.60 -5.99 12.76
N ALA A 144 -1.56 -4.76 12.23
CA ALA A 144 -2.72 -3.87 12.16
C ALA A 144 -3.87 -4.47 11.37
N ASP A 145 -3.59 -5.06 10.20
CA ASP A 145 -4.59 -5.71 9.37
C ASP A 145 -5.15 -6.96 10.04
N GLN A 146 -4.30 -7.77 10.67
CA GLN A 146 -4.75 -8.95 11.42
C GLN A 146 -5.66 -8.57 12.60
N GLN A 147 -5.30 -7.54 13.36
CA GLN A 147 -6.13 -7.02 14.47
C GLN A 147 -7.50 -6.58 13.95
N LYS A 148 -7.54 -5.82 12.86
CA LYS A 148 -8.78 -5.36 12.23
C LYS A 148 -9.62 -6.51 11.69
N TRP A 149 -8.98 -7.52 11.10
CA TRP A 149 -9.67 -8.70 10.58
C TRP A 149 -10.30 -9.53 11.70
N ARG A 150 -9.57 -9.78 12.80
CA ARG A 150 -10.09 -10.49 13.97
C ARG A 150 -11.27 -9.74 14.59
N PHE A 151 -11.12 -8.42 14.81
CA PHE A 151 -12.18 -7.58 15.36
C PHE A 151 -13.46 -7.63 14.51
N LYS A 152 -13.34 -7.57 13.18
CA LYS A 152 -14.50 -7.62 12.28
C LYS A 152 -15.13 -9.00 12.13
N SER A 153 -14.40 -10.07 12.45
CA SER A 153 -14.89 -11.44 12.31
C SER A 153 -15.71 -11.90 13.51
N ASP A 154 -15.60 -11.19 14.63
CA ASP A 154 -16.36 -11.41 15.85
C ASP A 154 -17.77 -10.78 15.73
N PRO A 155 -18.85 -11.57 15.84
CA PRO A 155 -20.23 -11.09 15.79
C PRO A 155 -20.55 -10.04 16.86
N ASP A 156 -19.91 -10.10 18.03
CA ASP A 156 -20.17 -9.17 19.15
C ASP A 156 -19.64 -7.76 18.86
N ASN A 157 -18.77 -7.65 17.86
CA ASN A 157 -18.23 -6.39 17.35
C ASN A 157 -19.02 -5.84 16.15
N ALA A 158 -20.14 -6.48 15.78
CA ALA A 158 -21.01 -5.98 14.74
C ALA A 158 -21.43 -4.53 15.02
N GLY A 159 -21.13 -3.64 14.07
CA GLY A 159 -21.46 -2.22 14.22
C GLY A 159 -20.48 -1.41 15.07
N LYS A 160 -19.50 -2.00 15.76
CA LYS A 160 -18.48 -1.30 16.57
C LYS A 160 -17.25 -0.89 15.73
N PHE A 161 -16.40 -0.04 16.30
CA PHE A 161 -15.09 0.34 15.74
C PHE A 161 -13.95 -0.18 16.61
N ILE A 162 -12.81 -0.47 16.00
CA ILE A 162 -11.62 -0.97 16.71
C ILE A 162 -10.86 0.19 17.34
N GLN A 163 -10.47 0.04 18.60
CA GLN A 163 -9.70 1.03 19.36
C GLN A 163 -8.60 0.37 20.23
N SER A 164 -8.29 -0.90 19.98
CA SER A 164 -7.32 -1.69 20.75
C SER A 164 -6.10 -2.08 19.90
N GLY A 165 -5.02 -2.48 20.57
CA GLY A 165 -3.77 -2.83 19.90
C GLY A 165 -3.13 -1.63 19.19
N LEU A 166 -2.66 -1.79 17.96
CA LEU A 166 -2.05 -0.69 17.19
C LEU A 166 -3.06 0.42 16.87
N TRP A 167 -4.34 0.09 16.81
CA TRP A 167 -5.42 1.03 16.56
C TRP A 167 -5.68 1.97 17.75
N ALA A 168 -5.14 1.68 18.94
CA ALA A 168 -5.18 2.59 20.08
C ALA A 168 -4.16 3.73 19.97
N TYR A 169 -3.05 3.50 19.25
CA TYR A 169 -1.95 4.46 19.12
C TYR A 169 -2.04 5.31 17.86
N SER A 170 -2.68 4.78 16.82
CA SER A 170 -2.86 5.44 15.52
C SER A 170 -4.19 5.01 14.93
N ARG A 171 -4.91 5.92 14.26
CA ARG A 171 -6.16 5.59 13.57
C ARG A 171 -5.94 4.84 12.26
N HIS A 172 -4.73 4.92 11.67
CA HIS A 172 -4.36 4.22 10.44
C HIS A 172 -2.94 3.62 10.53
N PRO A 173 -2.70 2.68 11.47
CA PRO A 173 -1.37 2.10 11.68
C PRO A 173 -0.87 1.31 10.48
N ASN A 174 -1.78 0.75 9.68
CA ASN A 174 -1.44 0.06 8.43
C ASN A 174 -0.85 1.02 7.38
N TYR A 175 -1.40 2.23 7.24
CA TYR A 175 -0.84 3.23 6.31
C TYR A 175 0.51 3.76 6.78
N PHE A 176 0.70 3.88 8.09
CA PHE A 176 2.02 4.19 8.66
C PHE A 176 3.06 3.12 8.28
N GLY A 177 2.70 1.84 8.43
CA GLY A 177 3.57 0.74 8.01
C GLY A 177 3.91 0.75 6.52
N GLU A 178 2.97 1.15 5.66
CA GLU A 178 3.20 1.31 4.22
C GLU A 178 4.18 2.46 3.92
N ILE A 179 4.02 3.62 4.56
CA ILE A 179 4.94 4.75 4.42
C ILE A 179 6.37 4.37 4.87
N LEU A 180 6.50 3.65 5.99
CA LEU A 180 7.79 3.15 6.47
C LEU A 180 8.47 2.22 5.47
N GLN A 181 7.71 1.34 4.82
CA GLN A 181 8.26 0.44 3.80
C GLN A 181 8.86 1.21 2.64
N TRP A 182 8.11 2.11 2.01
CA TRP A 182 8.62 2.86 0.86
C TRP A 182 9.75 3.83 1.24
N SER A 183 9.70 4.40 2.44
CA SER A 183 10.79 5.21 2.99
C SER A 183 12.05 4.38 3.23
N GLY A 184 11.89 3.16 3.74
CA GLY A 184 12.98 2.20 3.94
C GLY A 184 13.66 1.79 2.63
N LEU A 185 12.87 1.51 1.59
CA LEU A 185 13.41 1.18 0.24
C LEU A 185 14.13 2.35 -0.40
N TRP A 186 13.64 3.57 -0.20
CA TRP A 186 14.35 4.76 -0.66
C TRP A 186 15.67 4.94 0.10
N LEU A 187 15.64 4.80 1.44
CA LEU A 187 16.84 4.95 2.27
C LEU A 187 17.91 3.92 1.92
N SER A 188 17.54 2.65 1.75
CA SER A 188 18.50 1.62 1.32
C SER A 188 19.04 1.89 -0.08
N ALA A 189 18.20 2.31 -1.02
CA ALA A 189 18.66 2.65 -2.37
C ALA A 189 19.59 3.89 -2.39
N SER A 190 19.36 4.86 -1.48
CA SER A 190 20.13 6.11 -1.38
C SER A 190 21.62 5.93 -1.02
N SER A 191 22.00 4.74 -0.56
CA SER A 191 23.40 4.39 -0.24
C SER A 191 24.32 4.36 -1.46
N VAL A 192 23.77 4.14 -2.65
CA VAL A 192 24.50 4.10 -3.93
C VAL A 192 24.12 5.24 -4.87
N MET A 193 23.17 6.09 -4.47
CA MET A 193 22.68 7.19 -5.29
C MET A 193 23.67 8.35 -5.38
N GLU A 194 23.70 9.00 -6.55
CA GLU A 194 24.52 10.18 -6.83
C GLU A 194 23.72 11.27 -7.56
N GLY A 195 24.02 12.54 -7.25
CA GLY A 195 23.47 13.71 -7.93
C GLY A 195 21.93 13.74 -7.94
N LYS A 196 21.33 13.76 -9.12
CA LYS A 196 19.87 13.87 -9.29
C LYS A 196 19.10 12.62 -8.84
N GLN A 197 19.78 11.51 -8.56
CA GLN A 197 19.13 10.28 -8.14
C GLN A 197 18.38 10.40 -6.80
N TYR A 198 18.82 11.32 -5.93
CA TYR A 198 18.14 11.63 -4.68
C TYR A 198 16.73 12.21 -4.85
N LEU A 199 16.38 12.73 -6.04
CA LEU A 199 15.01 13.17 -6.36
C LEU A 199 13.98 12.04 -6.28
N SER A 200 14.43 10.78 -6.28
CA SER A 200 13.58 9.61 -6.01
C SER A 200 12.91 9.61 -4.63
N VAL A 201 13.28 10.55 -3.73
CA VAL A 201 12.57 10.82 -2.47
C VAL A 201 11.10 11.19 -2.70
N ILE A 202 10.76 11.61 -3.93
CA ILE A 202 9.38 11.78 -4.36
C ILE A 202 8.55 10.51 -4.16
N SER A 203 9.14 9.30 -4.21
CA SER A 203 8.44 8.03 -3.99
C SER A 203 7.76 7.98 -2.60
N PRO A 204 8.50 8.01 -1.47
CA PRO A 204 7.86 7.97 -0.15
C PRO A 204 6.99 9.21 0.13
N MET A 205 7.35 10.39 -0.38
CA MET A 205 6.52 11.59 -0.24
C MET A 205 5.19 11.46 -0.97
N PHE A 206 5.20 10.89 -2.16
CA PHE A 206 4.01 10.65 -2.96
C PHE A 206 3.10 9.60 -2.32
N VAL A 207 3.65 8.51 -1.79
CA VAL A 207 2.86 7.52 -1.05
C VAL A 207 2.23 8.15 0.20
N TRP A 208 3.00 8.91 0.97
CA TRP A 208 2.47 9.65 2.12
C TRP A 208 1.33 10.59 1.72
N PHE A 209 1.50 11.36 0.65
CA PHE A 209 0.48 12.28 0.16
C PHE A 209 -0.80 11.56 -0.28
N LEU A 210 -0.67 10.51 -1.09
CA LEU A 210 -1.81 9.72 -1.57
C LEU A 210 -2.62 9.10 -0.42
N LEU A 211 -1.92 8.57 0.59
CA LEU A 211 -2.56 7.94 1.73
C LEU A 211 -3.20 8.96 2.66
N ASN A 212 -2.59 10.13 2.90
CA ASN A 212 -3.15 11.12 3.83
C ASN A 212 -4.24 12.01 3.23
N TYR A 213 -4.16 12.34 1.94
CA TYR A 213 -4.98 13.42 1.37
C TYR A 213 -5.87 13.00 0.21
N VAL A 214 -5.59 11.88 -0.47
CA VAL A 214 -6.33 11.51 -1.70
C VAL A 214 -7.24 10.30 -1.48
N SER A 215 -6.67 9.12 -1.22
CA SER A 215 -7.41 7.85 -1.34
C SER A 215 -7.41 6.98 -0.08
N GLY A 216 -6.57 7.29 0.90
CA GLY A 216 -6.46 6.53 2.16
C GLY A 216 -7.34 7.08 3.27
N VAL A 217 -6.75 7.90 4.13
CA VAL A 217 -7.34 8.46 5.36
C VAL A 217 -8.65 9.21 5.10
N PRO A 218 -8.77 10.16 4.14
CA PRO A 218 -9.94 11.03 4.07
C PRO A 218 -11.21 10.25 3.74
N ILE A 219 -11.10 9.23 2.90
CA ILE A 219 -12.23 8.38 2.50
C ILE A 219 -12.70 7.54 3.68
N LEU A 220 -11.75 6.92 4.41
CA LEU A 220 -12.06 6.07 5.55
C LEU A 220 -12.63 6.87 6.72
N GLU A 221 -12.07 8.04 7.02
CA GLU A 221 -12.56 8.92 8.09
C GLU A 221 -13.96 9.45 7.76
N LYS A 222 -14.24 9.84 6.51
CA LYS A 222 -15.61 10.23 6.09
C LYS A 222 -16.62 9.10 6.26
N GLN A 223 -16.24 7.86 5.93
CA GLN A 223 -17.11 6.69 6.11
C GLN A 223 -17.32 6.37 7.59
N ALA A 224 -16.26 6.44 8.38
CA ALA A 224 -16.32 6.21 9.82
C ALA A 224 -17.17 7.29 10.50
N ALA A 225 -17.02 8.56 10.14
CA ALA A 225 -17.88 9.66 10.61
C ALA A 225 -19.34 9.46 10.21
N LYS A 226 -19.63 8.97 9.00
CA LYS A 226 -21.01 8.67 8.59
C LYS A 226 -21.64 7.54 9.42
N LYS A 227 -20.83 6.59 9.89
CA LYS A 227 -21.31 5.40 10.62
C LYS A 227 -21.36 5.60 12.14
N TRP A 228 -20.38 6.31 12.69
CA TRP A 228 -20.13 6.44 14.12
C TRP A 228 -20.00 7.90 14.59
N GLY A 229 -20.20 8.89 13.71
CA GLY A 229 -19.98 10.30 14.05
C GLY A 229 -20.86 10.84 15.18
N SER A 230 -22.02 10.25 15.41
CA SER A 230 -22.91 10.58 16.53
C SER A 230 -22.59 9.82 17.82
N ASP A 231 -21.66 8.86 17.80
CA ASP A 231 -21.26 8.07 18.97
C ASP A 231 -20.21 8.84 19.79
N PRO A 232 -20.49 9.20 21.06
CA PRO A 232 -19.54 9.88 21.93
C PRO A 232 -18.21 9.11 22.11
N ALA A 233 -18.24 7.78 22.11
CA ALA A 233 -17.03 6.96 22.22
C ALA A 233 -16.14 7.12 20.98
N TYR A 234 -16.74 7.19 19.79
CA TYR A 234 -16.01 7.43 18.54
C TYR A 234 -15.42 8.85 18.49
N GLN A 235 -16.18 9.84 18.92
CA GLN A 235 -15.67 11.23 19.01
C GLN A 235 -14.48 11.32 19.97
N ASN A 236 -14.57 10.66 21.14
CA ASN A 236 -13.46 10.59 22.10
C ASN A 236 -12.24 9.87 21.51
N TYR A 237 -12.46 8.77 20.77
CA TYR A 237 -11.40 8.06 20.06
C TYR A 237 -10.70 8.94 19.02
N VAL A 238 -11.45 9.68 18.20
CA VAL A 238 -10.89 10.62 17.20
C VAL A 238 -10.12 11.76 17.85
N LYS A 239 -10.58 12.27 19.00
CA LYS A 239 -9.90 13.34 19.76
C LYS A 239 -8.58 12.86 20.37
N ASN A 240 -8.57 11.63 20.90
CA ASN A 240 -7.43 11.12 21.64
C ASN A 240 -6.40 10.40 20.77
N THR A 241 -6.83 9.82 19.65
CA THR A 241 -5.98 8.99 18.79
C THR A 241 -5.58 9.76 17.52
N PRO A 242 -4.28 9.93 17.24
CA PRO A 242 -3.79 10.63 16.06
C PRO A 242 -3.96 9.78 14.78
N VAL A 243 -3.92 10.43 13.61
CA VAL A 243 -4.16 9.78 12.31
C VAL A 243 -3.08 8.78 11.94
N LEU A 244 -1.80 9.18 11.98
CA LEU A 244 -0.65 8.36 11.58
C LEU A 244 0.40 8.23 12.67
N TRP A 245 0.92 9.36 13.18
CA TRP A 245 2.03 9.39 14.13
C TRP A 245 1.52 9.37 15.57
N PRO A 246 2.09 8.59 16.49
CA PRO A 246 1.67 8.57 17.89
C PRO A 246 1.77 9.97 18.51
N LYS A 247 0.82 10.32 19.39
CA LYS A 247 0.96 11.48 20.26
C LYS A 247 2.20 11.21 21.12
N ILE A 248 3.25 11.99 20.92
CA ILE A 248 4.27 12.13 21.96
C ILE A 248 3.52 12.84 23.08
N ILE A 249 3.16 12.09 24.11
CA ILE A 249 2.55 12.60 25.35
C ILE A 249 3.64 13.33 26.13
#